data_AF-A0A6P8CAF9-F1
#
_entry.id   AF-A0A6P8CAF9-F1
#
_cell.length_a   1.000
_cell.length_b   1.000
_cell.length_c   1.000
_cell.angle_alpha   90.00
_cell.angle_beta   90.00
_cell.angle_gamma   90.00
#
_symmetry.space_group_name_H-M   'P 1'
#
loop_
_entity.id
_entity.type
_entity.pdbx_description
1 polymer ?
#
loop_
_entity_poly.entity_id
_entity_poly.type
_entity_poly.pdbx_seq_one_letter_code
_entity_poly.pdbx_strand_id
1 'polypeptide(L)'
;MNNYATTRRRGRPNRTQPREAKQVGRDQLQRASLSESSESINRKMASDEFRLVSLAINHEGRLPRKFTDEGQGALKNVSPPLEWYNVPDGTESLALVVQDIDAPDPSSPIVPWTCWVVANIPPNPKGFPEGFSGKGEKAGKDYAGIQEGYNDNKVPGWRGPVLPNHGHRFEFKLYALDSMLHLGHKVTKEKLLEAIDGHVLGEAVLIARF
;
A
#
# COMPACT_ATOMS: atom_id res chain seq x y z
N MET A 1 -9.34 85.38 53.29
CA MET A 1 -7.97 84.98 53.66
C MET A 1 -7.71 83.59 53.09
N ASN A 2 -6.55 83.42 52.42
CA ASN A 2 -5.97 82.19 51.84
C ASN A 2 -6.73 81.50 50.69
N ASN A 3 -6.10 80.83 49.71
CA ASN A 3 -4.84 80.94 48.96
C ASN A 3 -4.82 79.71 47.99
N TYR A 4 -4.07 79.81 46.88
CA TYR A 4 -3.61 78.75 45.96
C TYR A 4 -4.52 78.22 44.80
N ALA A 5 -4.13 78.68 43.60
CA ALA A 5 -3.85 77.97 42.33
C ALA A 5 -4.47 76.59 42.01
N THR A 6 -4.87 76.40 40.73
CA THR A 6 -4.15 75.50 39.78
C THR A 6 -4.84 75.46 38.39
N THR A 7 -4.03 75.69 37.36
CA THR A 7 -4.32 75.64 35.92
C THR A 7 -4.66 74.23 35.44
N ARG A 8 -5.81 74.02 34.76
CA ARG A 8 -6.08 72.79 34.00
C ARG A 8 -5.90 73.02 32.49
N ARG A 9 -4.82 72.46 31.93
CA ARG A 9 -4.60 72.31 30.48
C ARG A 9 -5.43 71.15 29.92
N ARG A 10 -5.98 71.36 28.72
CA ARG A 10 -6.72 70.37 27.92
C ARG A 10 -5.80 69.21 27.50
N GLY A 11 -6.19 67.97 27.81
CA GLY A 11 -5.57 66.77 27.24
C GLY A 11 -6.12 66.46 25.86
N ARG A 12 -5.24 66.27 24.87
CA ARG A 12 -5.56 65.64 23.57
C ARG A 12 -5.62 64.11 23.75
N PRO A 13 -6.50 63.39 23.05
CA PRO A 13 -6.49 61.93 23.07
C PRO A 13 -5.29 61.39 22.30
N ASN A 14 -4.61 60.41 22.91
CA ASN A 14 -3.47 59.70 22.35
C ASN A 14 -3.95 58.67 21.32
N ARG A 15 -3.43 58.73 20.10
CA ARG A 15 -3.76 57.82 18.99
C ARG A 15 -2.67 56.74 18.91
N THR A 16 -2.91 55.60 19.53
CA THR A 16 -1.95 54.49 19.55
C THR A 16 -2.54 53.27 18.82
N GLN A 17 -1.94 52.98 17.65
CA GLN A 17 -1.77 51.71 16.93
C GLN A 17 -2.93 50.99 16.20
N PRO A 18 -2.83 50.91 14.85
CA PRO A 18 -3.46 49.85 14.03
C PRO A 18 -2.46 49.01 13.21
N ARG A 19 -1.16 49.00 13.52
CA ARG A 19 -0.14 48.31 12.68
C ARG A 19 0.08 46.84 13.03
N GLU A 20 -0.01 46.44 14.29
CA GLU A 20 0.25 45.04 14.70
C GLU A 20 -0.84 44.05 14.22
N ALA A 21 -2.13 44.42 14.32
CA ALA A 21 -3.23 43.56 13.89
C ALA A 21 -3.23 43.24 12.38
N LYS A 22 -2.69 44.13 11.54
CA LYS A 22 -2.57 43.90 10.09
C LYS A 22 -1.43 42.96 9.71
N GLN A 23 -0.37 42.90 10.51
CA GLN A 23 0.76 42.02 10.26
C GLN A 23 0.41 40.57 10.65
N VAL A 24 -0.21 40.38 11.82
CA VAL A 24 -0.66 39.07 12.30
C VAL A 24 -1.63 38.41 11.32
N GLY A 25 -2.60 39.17 10.77
CA GLY A 25 -3.55 38.65 9.79
C GLY A 25 -2.91 38.22 8.46
N ARG A 26 -1.86 38.92 8.00
CA ARG A 26 -1.12 38.53 6.78
C ARG A 26 -0.29 37.27 6.99
N ASP A 27 0.38 37.17 8.13
CA ASP A 27 1.18 36.00 8.46
C ASP A 27 0.29 34.75 8.63
N GLN A 28 -0.93 34.91 9.15
CA GLN A 28 -1.91 33.83 9.31
C GLN A 28 -2.48 33.36 7.96
N LEU A 29 -2.77 34.29 7.04
CA LEU A 29 -3.21 33.98 5.67
C LEU A 29 -2.11 33.29 4.85
N GLN A 30 -0.86 33.72 4.99
CA GLN A 30 0.28 33.12 4.29
C GLN A 30 0.58 31.70 4.81
N ARG A 31 0.42 31.47 6.12
CA ARG A 31 0.52 30.12 6.72
C ARG A 31 -0.59 29.18 6.25
N ALA A 32 -1.84 29.64 6.17
CA ALA A 32 -2.96 28.84 5.68
C ALA A 32 -2.81 28.47 4.19
N SER A 33 -2.33 29.41 3.37
CA SER A 33 -2.06 29.16 1.95
C SER A 33 -0.92 28.15 1.74
N LEU A 34 0.13 28.21 2.56
CA LEU A 34 1.22 27.23 2.55
C LEU A 34 0.77 25.85 3.00
N SER A 35 -0.11 25.76 4.02
CA SER A 35 -0.66 24.46 4.48
C SER A 35 -1.56 23.82 3.43
N GLU A 36 -2.48 24.56 2.82
CA GLU A 36 -3.36 24.05 1.76
C GLU A 36 -2.58 23.59 0.52
N SER A 37 -1.52 24.32 0.17
CA SER A 37 -0.60 23.94 -0.92
C SER A 37 0.16 22.66 -0.58
N SER A 38 0.65 22.52 0.66
CA SER A 38 1.34 21.31 1.12
C SER A 38 0.43 20.08 1.18
N GLU A 39 -0.82 20.23 1.64
CA GLU A 39 -1.81 19.16 1.65
C GLU A 39 -2.20 18.72 0.23
N SER A 40 -2.31 19.68 -0.69
CA SER A 40 -2.62 19.40 -2.09
C SER A 40 -1.46 18.70 -2.81
N ILE A 41 -0.21 19.09 -2.51
CA ILE A 41 0.98 18.40 -3.01
C ILE A 41 1.05 16.99 -2.43
N ASN A 42 0.86 16.81 -1.12
CA ASN A 42 0.89 15.50 -0.47
C ASN A 42 -0.20 14.57 -1.01
N ARG A 43 -1.43 15.09 -1.22
CA ARG A 43 -2.52 14.32 -1.82
C ARG A 43 -2.22 13.91 -3.26
N LYS A 44 -1.55 14.77 -4.04
CA LYS A 44 -1.14 14.45 -5.41
C LYS A 44 -0.02 13.40 -5.43
N MET A 45 1.01 13.55 -4.59
CA MET A 45 2.08 12.56 -4.44
C MET A 45 1.52 11.19 -4.02
N ALA A 46 0.59 11.14 -3.07
CA ALA A 46 -0.08 9.89 -2.67
C ALA A 46 -0.99 9.31 -3.77
N SER A 47 -1.48 10.16 -4.67
CA SER A 47 -2.28 9.75 -5.83
C SER A 47 -1.42 9.24 -6.98
N ASP A 48 -0.13 9.58 -7.04
CA ASP A 48 0.80 9.17 -8.10
C ASP A 48 1.68 7.98 -7.66
N GLU A 49 1.62 7.60 -6.38
CA GLU A 49 2.35 6.46 -5.82
C GLU A 49 1.81 5.12 -6.34
N PHE A 50 2.72 4.22 -6.71
CA PHE A 50 2.39 2.83 -7.07
C PHE A 50 1.79 2.11 -5.87
N ARG A 51 0.57 1.58 -6.01
CA ARG A 51 -0.20 1.05 -4.88
C ARG A 51 -0.82 -0.29 -5.20
N LEU A 52 -0.91 -1.12 -4.16
CA LEU A 52 -1.63 -2.38 -4.12
C LEU A 52 -2.72 -2.28 -3.04
N VAL A 53 -3.96 -2.57 -3.41
CA VAL A 53 -5.11 -2.52 -2.51
C VAL A 53 -6.01 -3.73 -2.71
N SER A 54 -6.96 -3.93 -1.81
CA SER A 54 -7.99 -4.96 -1.93
C SER A 54 -9.32 -4.42 -1.45
N LEU A 55 -10.38 -4.67 -2.21
CA LEU A 55 -11.76 -4.34 -1.78
C LEU A 55 -12.22 -5.17 -0.58
N ALA A 56 -11.54 -6.29 -0.27
CA ALA A 56 -11.88 -7.19 0.82
C ALA A 56 -10.94 -7.10 2.03
N ILE A 57 -9.80 -6.40 1.88
CA ILE A 57 -8.74 -6.32 2.89
C ILE A 57 -8.24 -4.88 2.96
N ASN A 58 -8.56 -4.19 4.05
CA ASN A 58 -7.91 -2.91 4.37
C ASN A 58 -6.45 -3.16 4.76
N HIS A 59 -5.56 -2.21 4.48
CA HIS A 59 -4.18 -2.27 4.96
C HIS A 59 -4.13 -2.38 6.49
N GLU A 60 -3.31 -3.31 7.00
CA GLU A 60 -3.25 -3.75 8.41
C GLU A 60 -4.57 -4.35 8.95
N GLY A 61 -5.56 -4.53 8.09
CA GLY A 61 -6.88 -5.04 8.42
C GLY A 61 -6.95 -6.55 8.46
N ARG A 62 -8.10 -7.07 8.90
CA ARG A 62 -8.32 -8.51 9.03
C ARG A 62 -8.41 -9.19 7.65
N LEU A 63 -7.69 -10.29 7.47
CA LEU A 63 -7.86 -11.22 6.35
C LEU A 63 -9.14 -12.05 6.55
N PRO A 64 -10.15 -11.97 5.66
CA PRO A 64 -11.35 -12.79 5.77
C PRO A 64 -11.05 -14.30 5.75
N ARG A 65 -11.76 -15.07 6.59
CA ARG A 65 -11.61 -16.54 6.70
C ARG A 65 -11.74 -17.29 5.38
N LYS A 66 -12.53 -16.79 4.43
CA LYS A 66 -12.67 -17.45 3.12
C LYS A 66 -11.38 -17.49 2.30
N PHE A 67 -10.45 -16.59 2.59
CA PHE A 67 -9.14 -16.55 1.95
C PHE A 67 -8.11 -17.45 2.64
N THR A 68 -8.46 -18.06 3.78
CA THR A 68 -7.61 -18.96 4.55
C THR A 68 -8.07 -20.41 4.43
N ASP A 69 -7.33 -21.33 5.04
CA ASP A 69 -7.73 -22.73 5.15
C ASP A 69 -8.85 -22.94 6.19
N GLU A 70 -9.25 -21.90 6.94
CA GLU A 70 -10.39 -21.92 7.87
C GLU A 70 -11.74 -21.58 7.21
N GLY A 71 -11.77 -21.32 5.90
CA GLY A 71 -13.01 -21.13 5.15
C GLY A 71 -13.90 -22.37 5.15
N GLN A 72 -15.19 -22.20 4.87
CA GLN A 72 -16.16 -23.30 4.86
C GLN A 72 -16.46 -23.76 3.43
N GLY A 73 -16.38 -25.08 3.20
CA GLY A 73 -16.77 -25.70 1.93
C GLY A 73 -16.05 -25.10 0.73
N ALA A 74 -16.82 -24.68 -0.29
CA ALA A 74 -16.30 -24.07 -1.50
C ALA A 74 -15.73 -22.65 -1.30
N LEU A 75 -15.94 -22.02 -0.14
CA LEU A 75 -15.43 -20.69 0.20
C LEU A 75 -14.14 -20.79 1.04
N LYS A 76 -13.29 -21.78 0.77
CA LYS A 76 -12.03 -22.03 1.46
C LYS A 76 -10.88 -21.88 0.47
N ASN A 77 -9.75 -21.31 0.90
CA ASN A 77 -8.59 -21.04 0.04
C ASN A 77 -8.93 -20.27 -1.24
N VAL A 78 -9.86 -19.32 -1.15
CA VAL A 78 -10.15 -18.41 -2.26
C VAL A 78 -9.06 -17.33 -2.29
N SER A 79 -8.46 -17.04 -3.45
CA SER A 79 -7.51 -15.92 -3.53
C SER A 79 -8.22 -14.58 -3.31
N PRO A 80 -7.64 -13.64 -2.53
CA PRO A 80 -8.24 -12.32 -2.34
C PRO A 80 -8.34 -11.53 -3.64
N PRO A 81 -9.37 -10.67 -3.81
CA PRO A 81 -9.35 -9.67 -4.86
C PRO A 81 -8.22 -8.67 -4.59
N LEU A 82 -7.44 -8.35 -5.61
CA LEU A 82 -6.36 -7.38 -5.54
C LEU A 82 -6.54 -6.36 -6.66
N GLU A 83 -6.18 -5.11 -6.40
CA GLU A 83 -6.15 -4.05 -7.39
C GLU A 83 -4.86 -3.26 -7.25
N TRP A 84 -4.31 -2.82 -8.37
CA TRP A 84 -3.13 -1.97 -8.36
C TRP A 84 -3.34 -0.71 -9.19
N TYR A 85 -2.67 0.35 -8.76
CA TYR A 85 -2.83 1.69 -9.31
C TYR A 85 -1.46 2.33 -9.49
N ASN A 86 -1.36 3.20 -10.48
CA ASN A 86 -0.15 3.98 -10.78
C ASN A 86 1.08 3.09 -11.01
N VAL A 87 0.91 2.09 -11.87
CA VAL A 87 2.03 1.25 -12.33
C VAL A 87 3.10 2.17 -12.93
N PRO A 88 4.38 2.08 -12.50
CA PRO A 88 5.45 2.93 -13.01
C PRO A 88 5.58 2.87 -14.53
N ASP A 89 5.92 4.00 -15.15
CA ASP A 89 6.23 4.05 -16.57
C ASP A 89 7.42 3.14 -16.91
N GLY A 90 7.37 2.47 -18.06
CA GLY A 90 8.38 1.50 -18.46
C GLY A 90 8.18 0.09 -17.90
N THR A 91 7.14 -0.15 -17.11
CA THR A 91 6.78 -1.50 -16.65
C THR A 91 6.39 -2.39 -17.83
N GLU A 92 7.17 -3.46 -18.04
CA GLU A 92 6.84 -4.53 -18.99
C GLU A 92 6.00 -5.62 -18.33
N SER A 93 6.26 -5.92 -17.06
CA SER A 93 5.49 -6.93 -16.31
C SER A 93 5.42 -6.62 -14.81
N LEU A 94 4.44 -7.22 -14.13
CA LEU A 94 4.35 -7.22 -12.68
C LEU A 94 4.62 -8.63 -12.12
N ALA A 95 5.08 -8.69 -10.88
CA ALA A 95 5.20 -9.92 -10.11
C ALA A 95 4.62 -9.76 -8.71
N LEU A 96 3.94 -10.78 -8.20
CA LEU A 96 3.30 -10.80 -6.90
C LEU A 96 3.89 -11.91 -6.03
N VAL A 97 4.29 -11.55 -4.81
CA VAL A 97 4.60 -12.50 -3.75
C VAL A 97 3.66 -12.25 -2.58
N VAL A 98 3.03 -13.29 -2.07
CA VAL A 98 2.27 -13.24 -0.82
C VAL A 98 2.89 -14.20 0.19
N GLN A 99 3.19 -13.71 1.38
CA GLN A 99 3.83 -14.48 2.43
C GLN A 99 3.34 -14.12 3.83
N ASP A 100 3.30 -15.09 4.73
CA ASP A 100 3.21 -14.88 6.17
C ASP A 100 4.60 -14.55 6.71
N ILE A 101 4.82 -13.29 7.12
CA ILE A 101 6.13 -12.82 7.61
C ILE A 101 6.36 -13.11 9.09
N ASP A 102 5.36 -13.64 9.79
CA ASP A 102 5.44 -13.98 11.22
C ASP A 102 5.42 -15.51 11.45
N ALA A 103 5.47 -16.31 10.38
CA ALA A 103 5.45 -17.77 10.44
C ALA A 103 6.63 -18.33 11.27
N PRO A 104 6.37 -19.06 12.37
CA PRO A 104 7.42 -19.64 13.19
C PRO A 104 8.05 -20.85 12.48
N ASP A 105 9.38 -20.88 12.37
CA ASP A 105 10.13 -22.08 11.97
C ASP A 105 10.55 -22.85 13.24
N PRO A 106 10.23 -24.15 13.38
CA PRO A 106 10.60 -24.95 14.54
C PRO A 106 12.12 -25.13 14.75
N SER A 107 12.94 -24.88 13.73
CA SER A 107 14.37 -25.19 13.66
C SER A 107 15.25 -23.99 13.29
N SER A 108 14.69 -22.80 13.08
CA SER A 108 15.43 -21.59 12.64
C SER A 108 14.68 -20.29 12.98
N PRO A 109 15.27 -19.09 12.83
CA PRO A 109 14.52 -17.83 12.97
C PRO A 109 13.32 -17.81 12.00
N ILE A 110 12.31 -16.99 12.31
CA ILE A 110 11.09 -16.77 11.52
C ILE A 110 11.41 -16.78 10.01
N VAL A 111 10.97 -17.83 9.31
CA VAL A 111 11.11 -17.94 7.85
C VAL A 111 9.75 -17.60 7.23
N PRO A 112 9.64 -16.56 6.39
CA PRO A 112 8.37 -16.19 5.81
C PRO A 112 7.76 -17.33 4.98
N TRP A 113 6.52 -17.71 5.30
CA TRP A 113 5.81 -18.78 4.63
C TRP A 113 5.10 -18.27 3.38
N THR A 114 5.49 -18.75 2.22
CA THR A 114 4.99 -18.29 0.92
C THR A 114 3.61 -18.90 0.64
N CYS A 115 2.60 -18.04 0.52
CA CYS A 115 1.22 -18.39 0.20
C CYS A 115 0.92 -18.33 -1.31
N TRP A 116 1.57 -17.41 -2.04
CA TRP A 116 1.34 -17.24 -3.47
C TRP A 116 2.53 -16.58 -4.17
N VAL A 117 2.84 -17.05 -5.37
CA VAL A 117 3.87 -16.48 -6.25
C VAL A 117 3.27 -16.37 -7.64
N VAL A 118 3.33 -15.19 -8.24
CA VAL A 118 2.84 -14.94 -9.60
C VAL A 118 3.86 -14.09 -10.34
N ALA A 119 4.20 -14.49 -11.56
CA ALA A 119 5.13 -13.77 -12.43
C ALA A 119 4.47 -13.43 -13.77
N ASN A 120 5.09 -12.50 -14.50
CA ASN A 120 4.69 -12.09 -15.85
C ASN A 120 3.24 -11.63 -15.93
N ILE A 121 2.79 -10.90 -14.91
CA ILE A 121 1.46 -10.27 -14.90
C ILE A 121 1.52 -9.10 -15.88
N PRO A 122 0.66 -9.06 -16.91
CA PRO A 122 0.59 -7.89 -17.79
C PRO A 122 0.23 -6.64 -16.97
N PRO A 123 0.80 -5.46 -17.27
CA PRO A 123 0.50 -4.24 -16.53
C PRO A 123 -0.92 -3.70 -16.79
N ASN A 124 -1.55 -4.15 -17.89
CA ASN A 124 -2.86 -3.70 -18.36
C ASN A 124 -4.06 -4.02 -17.43
N PRO A 125 -4.27 -5.26 -16.95
CA PRO A 125 -5.31 -5.54 -15.98
C PRO A 125 -5.12 -4.66 -14.75
N LYS A 126 -6.22 -4.18 -14.16
CA LYS A 126 -6.20 -3.33 -12.96
C LYS A 126 -6.06 -4.12 -11.65
N GLY A 127 -5.99 -5.44 -11.74
CA GLY A 127 -6.14 -6.29 -10.58
C GLY A 127 -6.41 -7.75 -10.89
N PHE A 128 -6.50 -8.53 -9.81
CA PHE A 128 -7.05 -9.88 -9.82
C PHE A 128 -8.42 -9.90 -9.16
N PRO A 129 -9.44 -10.50 -9.81
CA PRO A 129 -10.72 -10.73 -9.16
C PRO A 129 -10.58 -11.76 -8.03
N GLU A 130 -11.57 -11.78 -7.15
CA GLU A 130 -11.65 -12.82 -6.12
C GLU A 130 -11.63 -14.23 -6.75
N GLY A 131 -10.81 -15.11 -6.16
CA GLY A 131 -10.63 -16.47 -6.66
C GLY A 131 -9.98 -16.52 -8.04
N PHE A 132 -9.09 -15.58 -8.37
CA PHE A 132 -8.32 -15.59 -9.62
C PHE A 132 -7.41 -16.81 -9.75
N SER A 133 -6.75 -17.20 -8.68
CA SER A 133 -5.78 -18.30 -8.69
C SER A 133 -6.35 -19.59 -9.28
N GLY A 134 -5.58 -20.26 -10.13
CA GLY A 134 -5.95 -21.46 -10.87
C GLY A 134 -6.76 -21.20 -12.15
N LYS A 135 -7.12 -19.93 -12.45
CA LYS A 135 -7.85 -19.59 -13.68
C LYS A 135 -6.90 -19.28 -14.84
N GLY A 136 -5.83 -18.53 -14.60
CA GLY A 136 -4.90 -18.06 -15.64
C GLY A 136 -5.65 -17.40 -16.81
N GLU A 137 -5.34 -17.81 -18.04
CA GLU A 137 -5.96 -17.28 -19.26
C GLU A 137 -7.49 -17.49 -19.33
N LYS A 138 -8.04 -18.46 -18.58
CA LYS A 138 -9.49 -18.67 -18.50
C LYS A 138 -10.21 -17.50 -17.84
N ALA A 139 -9.50 -16.66 -17.09
CA ALA A 139 -10.05 -15.41 -16.53
C ALA A 139 -10.21 -14.30 -17.59
N GLY A 140 -9.63 -14.48 -18.78
CA GLY A 140 -9.67 -13.51 -19.88
C GLY A 140 -8.32 -13.39 -20.58
N LYS A 141 -8.35 -12.92 -21.83
CA LYS A 141 -7.15 -12.71 -22.66
C LYS A 141 -6.14 -11.73 -22.06
N ASP A 142 -6.59 -10.82 -21.21
CA ASP A 142 -5.74 -9.80 -20.57
C ASP A 142 -4.84 -10.41 -19.47
N TYR A 143 -5.06 -11.69 -19.13
CA TYR A 143 -4.27 -12.48 -18.19
C TYR A 143 -3.37 -13.52 -18.89
N ALA A 144 -3.19 -13.39 -20.21
CA ALA A 144 -2.32 -14.27 -20.98
C ALA A 144 -0.86 -14.15 -20.52
N GLY A 145 -0.14 -15.28 -20.51
CA GLY A 145 1.27 -15.32 -20.12
C GLY A 145 1.55 -15.29 -18.61
N ILE A 146 0.53 -15.13 -17.77
CA ILE A 146 0.66 -15.20 -16.31
C ILE A 146 1.15 -16.58 -15.88
N GLN A 147 2.17 -16.59 -15.02
CA GLN A 147 2.73 -17.81 -14.44
C GLN A 147 2.49 -17.84 -12.93
N GLU A 148 1.62 -18.74 -12.48
CA GLU A 148 1.49 -19.04 -11.05
C GLU A 148 2.54 -20.06 -10.62
N GLY A 149 3.36 -19.67 -9.66
CA GLY A 149 4.42 -20.51 -9.09
C GLY A 149 3.97 -21.41 -7.96
N TYR A 150 4.91 -22.24 -7.52
CA TYR A 150 4.74 -23.14 -6.38
C TYR A 150 4.92 -22.38 -5.07
N ASN A 151 3.93 -22.50 -4.19
CA ASN A 151 3.98 -22.00 -2.82
C ASN A 151 4.66 -23.00 -1.86
N ASP A 152 4.72 -22.68 -0.57
CA ASP A 152 5.40 -23.55 0.40
C ASP A 152 4.65 -24.86 0.73
N ASN A 153 3.35 -24.93 0.42
CA ASN A 153 2.59 -26.19 0.38
C ASN A 153 2.91 -27.06 -0.86
N LYS A 154 3.86 -26.62 -1.70
CA LYS A 154 4.33 -27.32 -2.91
C LYS A 154 3.22 -27.56 -3.93
N VAL A 155 2.24 -26.65 -3.97
CA VAL A 155 1.19 -26.59 -5.00
C VAL A 155 1.28 -25.27 -5.75
N PRO A 156 0.86 -25.23 -7.03
CA PRO A 156 0.79 -23.96 -7.76
C PRO A 156 -0.33 -23.08 -7.22
N GLY A 157 -0.12 -21.77 -7.28
CA GLY A 157 -1.15 -20.77 -6.98
C GLY A 157 -1.36 -20.48 -5.49
N TRP A 158 -2.51 -19.92 -5.16
CA TRP A 158 -2.86 -19.47 -3.82
C TRP A 158 -3.13 -20.66 -2.91
N ARG A 159 -2.44 -20.67 -1.76
CA ARG A 159 -2.88 -21.44 -0.60
C ARG A 159 -2.99 -20.51 0.59
N GLY A 160 -4.20 -20.46 1.14
CA GLY A 160 -4.48 -19.67 2.33
C GLY A 160 -3.72 -20.21 3.55
N PRO A 161 -3.48 -19.38 4.55
CA PRO A 161 -2.78 -19.80 5.76
C PRO A 161 -3.48 -20.93 6.49
N VAL A 162 -2.65 -21.79 7.08
CA VAL A 162 -3.03 -22.85 8.03
C VAL A 162 -2.31 -22.52 9.33
N LEU A 163 -2.98 -21.82 10.26
CA LEU A 163 -2.32 -21.33 11.46
C LEU A 163 -2.90 -21.95 12.73
N PRO A 164 -2.05 -22.40 13.67
CA PRO A 164 -2.48 -22.82 15.00
C PRO A 164 -2.85 -21.63 15.90
N ASN A 165 -2.39 -20.42 15.57
CA ASN A 165 -2.55 -19.17 16.31
C ASN A 165 -2.90 -18.00 15.38
N HIS A 166 -3.63 -17.02 15.91
CA HIS A 166 -3.99 -15.79 15.19
C HIS A 166 -3.00 -14.65 15.49
N GLY A 167 -3.05 -13.60 14.70
CA GLY A 167 -2.25 -12.37 14.82
C GLY A 167 -1.13 -12.24 13.80
N HIS A 168 -0.98 -13.19 12.88
CA HIS A 168 0.09 -13.20 11.89
C HIS A 168 -0.13 -12.14 10.81
N ARG A 169 0.96 -11.54 10.32
CA ARG A 169 0.94 -10.59 9.21
C ARG A 169 1.20 -11.29 7.88
N PHE A 170 0.29 -11.06 6.94
CA PHE A 170 0.40 -11.48 5.55
C PHE A 170 0.79 -10.28 4.72
N GLU A 171 2.00 -10.34 4.15
CA GLU A 171 2.50 -9.35 3.23
C GLU A 171 2.15 -9.75 1.80
N PHE A 172 1.40 -8.90 1.11
CA PHE A 172 1.18 -8.95 -0.32
C PHE A 172 2.10 -7.91 -0.94
N LYS A 173 3.15 -8.35 -1.65
CA LYS A 173 4.13 -7.47 -2.26
C LYS A 173 4.08 -7.61 -3.77
N LEU A 174 3.78 -6.50 -4.44
CA LEU A 174 3.72 -6.37 -5.89
C LEU A 174 4.95 -5.60 -6.38
N TYR A 175 5.61 -6.14 -7.39
CA TYR A 175 6.78 -5.56 -8.03
C TYR A 175 6.42 -5.13 -9.44
N ALA A 176 6.84 -3.94 -9.83
CA ALA A 176 6.81 -3.47 -11.21
C ALA A 176 8.18 -3.63 -11.84
N LEU A 177 8.25 -4.29 -12.99
CA LEU A 177 9.49 -4.73 -13.62
C LEU A 177 9.64 -4.15 -15.02
N ASP A 178 10.86 -3.78 -15.38
CA ASP A 178 11.23 -3.35 -16.74
C ASP A 178 11.49 -4.53 -17.70
N SER A 179 11.14 -5.75 -17.29
CA SER A 179 11.45 -6.96 -18.04
C SER A 179 10.37 -8.04 -17.89
N MET A 180 10.31 -8.92 -18.89
CA MET A 180 9.59 -10.20 -18.86
C MET A 180 10.51 -11.32 -18.35
N LEU A 181 10.03 -12.12 -17.41
CA LEU A 181 10.85 -13.14 -16.74
C LEU A 181 10.79 -14.51 -17.44
N HIS A 182 11.95 -15.16 -17.54
CA HIS A 182 12.09 -16.50 -18.11
C HIS A 182 12.38 -17.54 -17.02
N LEU A 183 11.36 -17.89 -16.24
CA LEU A 183 11.50 -18.71 -15.02
C LEU A 183 11.35 -20.23 -15.25
N GLY A 184 11.08 -20.66 -16.48
CA GLY A 184 10.80 -22.05 -16.84
C GLY A 184 9.52 -22.59 -16.20
N HIS A 185 9.41 -23.91 -16.08
CA HIS A 185 8.16 -24.57 -15.64
C HIS A 185 7.91 -24.55 -14.13
N LYS A 186 8.93 -24.24 -13.31
CA LYS A 186 8.83 -24.24 -11.86
C LYS A 186 9.30 -22.91 -11.30
N VAL A 187 8.34 -22.00 -11.20
CA VAL A 187 8.46 -20.71 -10.52
C VAL A 187 8.38 -20.95 -9.01
N THR A 188 9.34 -20.42 -8.26
CA THR A 188 9.33 -20.34 -6.79
C THR A 188 9.64 -18.91 -6.37
N LYS A 189 9.41 -18.57 -5.10
CA LYS A 189 9.74 -17.24 -4.59
C LYS A 189 11.21 -16.91 -4.80
N GLU A 190 12.10 -17.85 -4.50
CA GLU A 190 13.55 -17.64 -4.57
C GLU A 190 14.00 -17.33 -5.99
N LYS A 191 13.54 -18.13 -6.96
CA LYS A 191 13.83 -17.89 -8.38
C LYS A 191 13.24 -16.58 -8.89
N LEU A 192 12.04 -16.24 -8.43
CA LEU A 192 11.42 -14.98 -8.79
C LEU A 192 12.26 -13.82 -8.26
N LEU A 193 12.63 -13.84 -6.98
CA LEU A 193 13.42 -12.78 -6.35
C LEU A 193 14.81 -12.65 -6.97
N GLU A 194 15.45 -13.76 -7.35
CA GLU A 194 16.70 -13.76 -8.10
C GLU A 194 16.54 -13.11 -9.49
N ALA A 195 15.45 -13.45 -10.20
CA ALA A 195 15.23 -12.98 -11.56
C ALA A 195 14.79 -11.50 -11.66
N ILE A 196 14.21 -10.95 -10.60
CA ILE A 196 13.83 -9.52 -10.56
C ILE A 196 14.96 -8.60 -10.10
N ASP A 197 16.07 -9.15 -9.60
CA ASP A 197 17.19 -8.35 -9.13
C ASP A 197 17.72 -7.45 -10.25
N GLY A 198 17.83 -6.15 -9.97
CA GLY A 198 18.19 -5.14 -10.98
C GLY A 198 17.08 -4.71 -11.94
N HIS A 199 15.88 -5.31 -11.90
CA HIS A 199 14.76 -5.02 -12.82
C HIS A 199 13.57 -4.31 -12.17
N VAL A 200 13.62 -4.07 -10.85
CA VAL A 200 12.49 -3.46 -10.11
C VAL A 200 12.45 -1.94 -10.31
N LEU A 201 11.36 -1.47 -10.94
CA LEU A 201 11.04 -0.05 -11.12
C LEU A 201 10.24 0.52 -9.94
N GLY A 202 9.50 -0.33 -9.22
CA GLY A 202 8.70 0.08 -8.08
C GLY A 202 8.10 -1.10 -7.33
N GLU A 203 7.74 -0.87 -6.07
CA GLU A 203 7.13 -1.85 -5.18
C GLU A 203 5.88 -1.28 -4.53
N ALA A 204 4.88 -2.15 -4.31
CA ALA A 204 3.70 -1.81 -3.54
C ALA A 204 3.37 -2.92 -2.56
N VAL A 205 2.97 -2.55 -1.34
CA VAL A 205 2.74 -3.49 -0.24
C VAL A 205 1.35 -3.31 0.37
N LEU A 206 0.65 -4.43 0.56
CA LEU A 206 -0.55 -4.53 1.37
C LEU A 206 -0.31 -5.53 2.51
N ILE A 207 -0.49 -5.10 3.75
CA ILE A 207 -0.44 -5.99 4.92
C ILE A 207 -1.85 -6.38 5.35
N ALA A 208 -2.06 -7.66 5.62
CA ALA A 208 -3.28 -8.19 6.23
C ALA A 208 -2.95 -8.93 7.53
N ARG A 209 -3.93 -9.07 8.43
CA ARG A 209 -3.78 -9.80 9.70
C ARG A 209 -4.80 -10.92 9.81
N PHE A 210 -4.36 -12.13 10.17
CA PHE A 210 -5.26 -13.27 10.41
C PHE A 210 -5.10 -13.84 11.81
#